data_AF-A0A518WJ92-F1
#
_entry.id   AF-A0A518WJ92-F1
#
_cell.length_a   1.000
_cell.length_b   1.000
_cell.length_c   1.000
_cell.angle_alpha   90.00
_cell.angle_beta   90.00
_cell.angle_gamma   90.00
#
_symmetry.space_group_name_H-M   'P 1'
#
loop_
_entity.id
_entity.type
_entity.pdbx_description
1 polymer ?
#
loop_
_entity_poly.entity_id
_entity_poly.type
_entity_poly.pdbx_seq_one_letter_code
_entity_poly.pdbx_strand_id
1 'polypeptide(L)'
;MPLVADLRDLLKDPSFWSAYDRPDGDDGDDDDERWADHPGWTVTADVGGGHTLVLEIDIDLGMVNLGVCPPGVTEPLPLGWDDDAHPFPHALRWDELDLIARAVALRDPDLPHPGPLLALAGRFVLLGEHDDIDAVTPLLAAAFGTGPADAGYRPTVRSWLYRCDGRGRGVTWRRDDAGNWTVEQDEDQAGDFMLYSLRGPRSEFPFDAWRELLVAAGRTVADAVPGPARETLGDLPARAVADRDLGLAALAGRTLAAAGGGHPVVLRGLAEPVHPAVVCWILETVTGAAQGALVARWFGPSALRGARRYRLSLHLEIGGRPDPRGYATTVTRDLDRALRDRGLGHARQSGSSMRRDASGGYVTHAVSLDIAVFDDLAAGTELVRHTLLRHDPAPGTVLRRHGHTDAVVALR
;
A
#
# COMPACT_ATOMS: atom_id res chain seq x y z
N MET A 1 21.35 3.88 -8.79
CA MET A 1 21.59 2.88 -9.86
C MET A 1 20.24 2.64 -10.52
N PRO A 2 20.16 2.40 -11.85
CA PRO A 2 18.89 2.09 -12.47
C PRO A 2 18.27 0.85 -11.82
N LEU A 3 16.94 0.76 -11.82
CA LEU A 3 16.19 -0.45 -11.48
C LEU A 3 16.87 -1.67 -12.13
N VAL A 4 17.23 -2.68 -11.33
CA VAL A 4 17.80 -3.93 -11.85
C VAL A 4 16.84 -4.44 -12.93
N ALA A 5 17.37 -4.76 -14.12
CA ALA A 5 16.56 -5.06 -15.30
C ALA A 5 15.49 -6.13 -15.02
N ASP A 6 15.85 -7.13 -14.23
CA ASP A 6 14.97 -8.22 -13.81
C ASP A 6 13.78 -7.71 -12.98
N LEU A 7 13.98 -6.76 -12.06
CA LEU A 7 12.89 -6.20 -11.25
C LEU A 7 11.89 -5.41 -12.10
N ARG A 8 12.34 -4.70 -13.15
CA ARG A 8 11.43 -3.97 -14.05
C ARG A 8 10.45 -4.91 -14.77
N ASP A 9 10.92 -6.09 -15.17
CA ASP A 9 10.06 -7.07 -15.81
C ASP A 9 9.20 -7.83 -14.80
N LEU A 10 9.72 -8.09 -13.60
CA LEU A 10 8.96 -8.67 -12.49
C LEU A 10 7.82 -7.76 -12.00
N LEU A 11 7.97 -6.44 -12.04
CA LEU A 11 6.86 -5.51 -11.75
C LEU A 11 5.70 -5.64 -12.74
N LYS A 12 5.89 -6.31 -13.88
CA LYS A 12 4.83 -6.69 -14.83
C LYS A 12 4.34 -8.11 -14.59
N ASP A 13 4.98 -8.88 -13.72
CA ASP A 13 4.62 -10.26 -13.42
C ASP A 13 3.54 -10.32 -12.32
N PRO A 14 2.36 -10.90 -12.58
CA PRO A 14 1.31 -11.10 -11.58
C PRO A 14 1.73 -11.93 -10.38
N SER A 15 2.60 -12.93 -10.57
CA SER A 15 3.04 -13.77 -9.46
C SER A 15 3.99 -13.01 -8.54
N PHE A 16 4.81 -12.08 -9.07
CA PHE A 16 5.63 -11.20 -8.23
C PHE A 16 4.74 -10.40 -7.30
N TRP A 17 3.70 -9.76 -7.83
CA TRP A 17 2.77 -9.01 -6.99
C TRP A 17 1.98 -9.88 -6.02
N SER A 18 1.63 -11.11 -6.41
CA SER A 18 0.98 -12.05 -5.50
C SER A 18 1.89 -12.39 -4.32
N ALA A 19 3.18 -12.63 -4.59
CA ALA A 19 4.17 -12.98 -3.60
C ALA A 19 4.66 -11.78 -2.77
N TYR A 20 4.69 -10.58 -3.35
CA TYR A 20 5.10 -9.33 -2.69
C TYR A 20 3.97 -8.73 -1.85
N ASP A 21 2.74 -8.75 -2.36
CA ASP A 21 1.58 -8.13 -1.69
C ASP A 21 0.92 -9.09 -0.68
N ARG A 22 1.06 -10.40 -0.91
CA ARG A 22 0.49 -11.51 -0.13
C ARG A 22 -0.94 -11.24 0.36
N PRO A 23 -1.90 -10.95 -0.55
CA PRO A 23 -3.27 -10.59 -0.17
C PRO A 23 -3.98 -11.64 0.69
N ASP A 24 -3.57 -12.91 0.54
CA ASP A 24 -4.20 -14.06 1.20
C ASP A 24 -3.50 -14.45 2.51
N GLY A 25 -2.32 -13.89 2.81
CA GLY A 25 -1.52 -14.22 4.00
C GLY A 25 -1.48 -15.72 4.30
N ASP A 26 -1.48 -16.54 3.25
CA ASP A 26 -1.47 -17.98 3.35
C ASP A 26 0.00 -18.36 3.52
N ASP A 27 0.33 -18.91 4.69
CA ASP A 27 1.60 -19.61 4.95
C ASP A 27 1.62 -20.96 4.20
N GLY A 28 0.82 -21.08 3.13
CA GLY A 28 0.44 -22.32 2.50
C GLY A 28 1.69 -23.04 2.03
N ASP A 29 1.85 -24.27 2.51
CA ASP A 29 2.81 -25.31 2.11
C ASP A 29 2.83 -25.60 0.58
N ASP A 30 2.19 -24.78 -0.26
CA ASP A 30 2.44 -24.77 -1.68
C ASP A 30 3.79 -24.08 -1.88
N ASP A 31 4.85 -24.88 -1.76
CA ASP A 31 6.21 -24.63 -2.22
C ASP A 31 6.17 -23.98 -3.61
N ASP A 32 5.96 -22.67 -3.70
CA ASP A 32 6.15 -21.92 -4.92
C ASP A 32 7.68 -21.82 -5.08
N GLU A 33 8.30 -22.97 -5.44
CA GLU A 33 9.74 -23.19 -5.66
C GLU A 33 10.34 -22.11 -6.57
N ARG A 34 9.48 -21.40 -7.31
CA ARG A 34 9.80 -20.23 -8.10
C ARG A 34 10.63 -19.19 -7.34
N TRP A 35 10.36 -18.97 -6.07
CA TRP A 35 11.07 -17.95 -5.28
C TRP A 35 12.09 -18.54 -4.31
N ALA A 36 12.10 -19.86 -4.13
CA ALA A 36 13.06 -20.55 -3.30
C ALA A 36 14.50 -20.23 -3.74
N ASP A 37 15.37 -19.91 -2.77
CA ASP A 37 16.77 -19.54 -2.98
C ASP A 37 16.96 -18.28 -3.86
N HIS A 38 15.93 -17.47 -4.09
CA HIS A 38 16.10 -16.22 -4.84
C HIS A 38 16.92 -15.22 -3.98
N PRO A 39 17.99 -14.60 -4.51
CA PRO A 39 18.92 -13.76 -3.72
C PRO A 39 18.34 -12.40 -3.26
N GLY A 40 17.02 -12.21 -3.33
CA GLY A 40 16.36 -10.92 -3.14
C GLY A 40 16.71 -9.86 -4.19
N TRP A 41 16.20 -8.64 -3.98
CA TRP A 41 16.47 -7.46 -4.81
C TRP A 41 16.74 -6.24 -3.94
N THR A 42 17.67 -5.40 -4.37
CA THR A 42 17.92 -4.09 -3.75
C THR A 42 17.60 -2.97 -4.75
N VAL A 43 16.69 -2.07 -4.36
CA VAL A 43 16.40 -0.83 -5.08
C VAL A 43 17.04 0.33 -4.34
N THR A 44 18.04 0.97 -4.97
CA THR A 44 18.71 2.16 -4.43
C THR A 44 18.35 3.39 -5.25
N ALA A 45 17.54 4.27 -4.68
CA ALA A 45 17.00 5.46 -5.33
C ALA A 45 17.72 6.74 -4.86
N ASP A 46 18.33 7.48 -5.80
CA ASP A 46 18.94 8.80 -5.52
C ASP A 46 17.85 9.85 -5.31
N VAL A 47 17.80 10.40 -4.10
CA VAL A 47 16.83 11.44 -3.72
C VAL A 47 17.39 12.84 -4.01
N GLY A 48 18.71 12.99 -4.06
CA GLY A 48 19.42 14.25 -4.17
C GLY A 48 20.37 14.51 -3.00
N GLY A 49 21.33 15.43 -3.20
CA GLY A 49 22.28 15.82 -2.15
C GLY A 49 23.15 14.67 -1.62
N GLY A 50 23.31 13.59 -2.38
CA GLY A 50 24.03 12.38 -1.98
C GLY A 50 23.26 11.42 -1.06
N HIS A 51 21.97 11.70 -0.80
CA HIS A 51 21.11 10.81 -0.01
C HIS A 51 20.42 9.79 -0.91
N THR A 52 20.30 8.55 -0.43
CA THR A 52 19.56 7.50 -1.14
C THR A 52 18.54 6.82 -0.24
N LEU A 53 17.38 6.49 -0.81
CA LEU A 53 16.43 5.55 -0.22
C LEU A 53 16.79 4.15 -0.70
N VAL A 54 16.81 3.17 0.20
CA VAL A 54 17.14 1.77 -0.10
C VAL A 54 15.97 0.89 0.28
N LEU A 55 15.52 0.06 -0.65
CA LEU A 55 14.51 -0.97 -0.42
C LEU A 55 15.12 -2.32 -0.74
N GLU A 56 15.12 -3.23 0.23
CA GLU A 56 15.55 -4.61 0.07
C GLU A 56 14.31 -5.50 0.10
N ILE A 57 14.16 -6.36 -0.91
CA ILE A 57 13.00 -7.22 -1.09
C ILE A 57 13.50 -8.66 -1.15
N ASP A 58 13.11 -9.46 -0.19
CA ASP A 58 13.39 -10.88 -0.12
C ASP A 58 12.05 -11.63 -0.07
N ILE A 59 11.60 -12.13 -1.23
CA ILE A 59 10.31 -12.81 -1.34
C ILE A 59 10.37 -14.22 -0.74
N ASP A 60 11.54 -14.86 -0.76
CA ASP A 60 11.75 -16.19 -0.20
C ASP A 60 11.59 -16.14 1.33
N LEU A 61 12.26 -15.19 1.97
CA LEU A 61 12.13 -14.95 3.40
C LEU A 61 10.86 -14.18 3.79
N GLY A 62 10.11 -13.65 2.82
CA GLY A 62 8.98 -12.76 3.09
C GLY A 62 9.36 -11.46 3.77
N MET A 63 10.60 -11.00 3.58
CA MET A 63 11.17 -9.83 4.24
C MET A 63 11.29 -8.68 3.27
N VAL A 64 10.78 -7.51 3.66
CA VAL A 64 11.03 -6.25 2.95
C VAL A 64 11.61 -5.24 3.92
N ASN A 65 12.81 -4.74 3.67
CA ASN A 65 13.46 -3.72 4.50
C ASN A 65 13.49 -2.37 3.76
N LEU A 66 13.23 -1.31 4.51
CA LEU A 66 13.39 0.07 4.07
C LEU A 66 14.49 0.74 4.89
N GLY A 67 15.41 1.41 4.20
CA GLY A 67 16.49 2.16 4.83
C GLY A 67 16.85 3.45 4.09
N VAL A 68 17.67 4.27 4.75
CA VAL A 68 18.26 5.47 4.18
C VAL A 68 19.79 5.42 4.27
N CYS A 69 20.47 5.82 3.20
CA CYS A 69 21.90 6.09 3.25
C CYS A 69 22.15 7.60 3.15
N PRO A 70 22.62 8.25 4.23
CA PRO A 70 23.17 9.59 4.16
C PRO A 70 24.43 9.65 3.29
N PRO A 71 24.88 10.85 2.89
CA PRO A 71 26.07 11.02 2.06
C PRO A 71 27.31 10.39 2.71
N GLY A 72 27.97 9.49 1.96
CA GLY A 72 29.18 8.80 2.41
C GLY A 72 28.93 7.60 3.34
N VAL A 73 27.68 7.29 3.67
CA VAL A 73 27.30 6.08 4.40
C VAL A 73 26.88 5.02 3.38
N THR A 74 27.45 3.81 3.49
CA THR A 74 27.17 2.70 2.57
C THR A 74 26.19 1.68 3.16
N GLU A 75 26.14 1.56 4.48
CA GLU A 75 25.21 0.68 5.18
C GLU A 75 23.89 1.43 5.45
N PRO A 76 22.74 0.94 4.96
CA PRO A 76 21.46 1.61 5.16
C PRO A 76 21.10 1.72 6.63
N LEU A 77 20.76 2.94 7.08
CA LEU A 77 20.14 3.14 8.38
C LEU A 77 18.67 2.69 8.30
N PRO A 78 18.21 1.82 9.22
CA PRO A 78 16.88 1.22 9.12
C PRO A 78 15.78 2.24 9.32
N LEU A 79 14.80 2.25 8.42
CA LEU A 79 13.56 3.03 8.51
C LEU A 79 12.36 2.14 8.81
N GLY A 80 12.42 0.85 8.51
CA GLY A 80 11.35 -0.09 8.80
C GLY A 80 11.56 -1.40 8.07
N TRP A 81 10.79 -2.39 8.46
CA TRP A 81 10.79 -3.70 7.83
C TRP A 81 9.40 -4.34 7.90
N ASP A 82 9.18 -5.36 7.10
CA ASP A 82 7.92 -6.09 7.05
C ASP A 82 8.23 -7.57 6.76
N ASP A 83 7.83 -8.45 7.67
CA ASP A 83 8.01 -9.92 7.60
C ASP A 83 6.69 -10.67 7.34
N ASP A 84 5.63 -9.96 6.93
CA ASP A 84 4.24 -10.41 6.81
C ASP A 84 3.54 -10.87 8.11
N ALA A 85 4.29 -11.28 9.14
CA ALA A 85 3.74 -11.66 10.43
C ALA A 85 3.48 -10.45 11.33
N HIS A 86 4.35 -9.45 11.22
CA HIS A 86 4.27 -8.22 11.94
C HIS A 86 4.77 -7.09 11.02
N PRO A 87 3.90 -6.21 10.50
CA PRO A 87 4.37 -5.04 9.79
C PRO A 87 5.10 -4.12 10.81
N PHE A 88 6.41 -3.90 10.62
CA PHE A 88 7.27 -3.04 11.44
C PHE A 88 7.73 -1.76 10.71
N PRO A 89 6.82 -0.91 10.23
CA PRO A 89 7.24 0.38 9.73
C PRO A 89 7.49 1.30 10.93
N HIS A 90 8.68 1.88 11.10
CA HIS A 90 8.73 3.15 11.82
C HIS A 90 8.06 4.19 10.92
N ALA A 91 6.73 4.18 10.92
CA ALA A 91 5.94 4.41 9.72
C ALA A 91 6.26 5.70 8.94
N LEU A 92 6.07 5.62 7.63
CA LEU A 92 6.17 6.78 6.74
C LEU A 92 4.84 7.51 6.70
N ARG A 93 4.90 8.84 6.67
CA ARG A 93 3.74 9.63 6.26
C ARG A 93 3.61 9.58 4.74
N TRP A 94 2.38 9.69 4.24
CA TRP A 94 2.13 9.70 2.80
C TRP A 94 2.87 10.85 2.08
N ASP A 95 2.83 12.04 2.66
CA ASP A 95 3.46 13.23 2.10
C ASP A 95 4.99 13.09 1.99
N GLU A 96 5.62 12.43 2.97
CA GLU A 96 7.03 12.11 2.95
C GLU A 96 7.39 11.18 1.77
N LEU A 97 6.66 10.08 1.59
CA LEU A 97 6.93 9.14 0.50
C LEU A 97 6.67 9.75 -0.88
N ASP A 98 5.57 10.47 -1.06
CA ASP A 98 5.25 11.12 -2.34
C ASP A 98 6.31 12.19 -2.69
N LEU A 99 6.79 12.98 -1.72
CA LEU A 99 7.90 13.91 -1.94
C LEU A 99 9.18 13.20 -2.41
N ILE A 100 9.55 12.10 -1.74
CA ILE A 100 10.74 11.32 -2.09
C ILE A 100 10.60 10.73 -3.49
N ALA A 101 9.44 10.15 -3.82
CA ALA A 101 9.19 9.56 -5.13
C ALA A 101 9.28 10.61 -6.27
N ARG A 102 8.78 11.82 -6.04
CA ARG A 102 8.95 12.95 -6.98
C ARG A 102 10.41 13.32 -7.17
N ALA A 103 11.17 13.44 -6.08
CA ALA A 103 12.58 13.76 -6.14
C ALA A 103 13.37 12.68 -6.91
N VAL A 104 13.11 11.41 -6.61
CA VAL A 104 13.72 10.27 -7.33
C VAL A 104 13.38 10.29 -8.81
N ALA A 105 12.13 10.55 -9.19
CA ALA A 105 11.73 10.61 -10.60
C ALA A 105 12.45 11.71 -11.38
N LEU A 106 12.85 12.80 -10.71
CA LEU A 106 13.68 13.85 -11.31
C LEU A 106 15.16 13.44 -11.43
N ARG A 107 15.64 12.48 -10.64
CA ARG A 107 17.03 12.02 -10.67
C ARG A 107 17.22 10.82 -11.59
N ASP A 108 16.22 9.94 -11.64
CA ASP A 108 16.24 8.69 -12.38
C ASP A 108 14.93 8.52 -13.18
N PRO A 109 14.95 8.78 -14.51
CA PRO A 109 13.79 8.60 -15.38
C PRO A 109 13.25 7.17 -15.44
N ASP A 110 14.05 6.16 -15.05
CA ASP A 110 13.62 4.77 -14.99
C ASP A 110 12.76 4.46 -13.74
N LEU A 111 12.71 5.39 -12.79
CA LEU A 111 11.86 5.37 -11.60
C LEU A 111 10.82 6.52 -11.67
N PRO A 112 9.86 6.47 -12.61
CA PRO A 112 8.89 7.55 -12.78
C PRO A 112 7.97 7.68 -11.57
N HIS A 113 7.40 8.87 -11.41
CA HIS A 113 6.35 9.14 -10.42
C HIS A 113 5.05 9.57 -11.13
N PRO A 114 3.88 9.02 -10.72
CA PRO A 114 3.72 7.80 -9.92
C PRO A 114 4.31 6.57 -10.65
N GLY A 115 4.80 5.58 -9.89
CA GLY A 115 5.45 4.42 -10.49
C GLY A 115 6.04 3.45 -9.46
N PRO A 116 7.03 2.62 -9.85
CA PRO A 116 7.52 1.49 -9.05
C PRO A 116 7.88 1.82 -7.61
N LEU A 117 8.61 2.91 -7.39
CA LEU A 117 9.03 3.27 -6.04
C LEU A 117 7.83 3.53 -5.12
N LEU A 118 6.81 4.24 -5.62
CA LEU A 118 5.60 4.53 -4.87
C LEU A 118 4.79 3.25 -4.59
N ALA A 119 4.71 2.34 -5.57
CA ALA A 119 4.00 1.08 -5.44
C ALA A 119 4.64 0.14 -4.41
N LEU A 120 5.97 0.06 -4.39
CA LEU A 120 6.73 -0.80 -3.48
C LEU A 120 6.84 -0.18 -2.08
N ALA A 121 7.44 1.02 -1.98
CA ALA A 121 7.66 1.67 -0.68
C ALA A 121 6.34 2.14 -0.02
N GLY A 122 5.24 2.19 -0.77
CA GLY A 122 3.90 2.43 -0.23
C GLY A 122 3.52 1.44 0.87
N ARG A 123 4.14 0.26 0.93
CA ARG A 123 3.96 -0.72 2.00
C ARG A 123 4.29 -0.19 3.41
N PHE A 124 5.18 0.79 3.52
CA PHE A 124 5.61 1.38 4.80
C PHE A 124 4.83 2.64 5.21
N VAL A 125 3.87 3.07 4.38
CA VAL A 125 3.02 4.23 4.69
C VAL A 125 1.98 3.85 5.73
N LEU A 126 1.69 4.78 6.63
CA LEU A 126 0.57 4.72 7.55
C LEU A 126 -0.25 6.00 7.43
N LEU A 127 -1.48 5.85 6.96
CA LEU A 127 -2.42 6.95 6.80
C LEU A 127 -3.08 7.28 8.13
N GLY A 128 -3.13 8.57 8.45
CA GLY A 128 -3.89 9.13 9.56
C GLY A 128 -5.05 9.99 9.09
N GLU A 129 -5.78 10.57 10.04
CA GLU A 129 -6.97 11.41 9.80
C GLU A 129 -6.73 12.63 8.89
N HIS A 130 -5.48 13.04 8.73
CA HIS A 130 -5.09 14.23 7.97
C HIS A 130 -4.71 13.91 6.52
N ASP A 131 -4.60 12.64 6.13
CA ASP A 131 -4.22 12.27 4.78
C ASP A 131 -5.39 12.40 3.80
N ASP A 132 -5.16 13.08 2.69
CA ASP A 132 -6.18 13.31 1.66
C ASP A 132 -6.26 12.13 0.68
N ILE A 133 -7.24 11.26 0.91
CA ILE A 133 -7.50 10.10 0.05
C ILE A 133 -7.80 10.48 -1.40
N ASP A 134 -8.31 11.68 -1.66
CA ASP A 134 -8.55 12.15 -3.03
C ASP A 134 -7.24 12.39 -3.78
N ALA A 135 -6.17 12.74 -3.07
CA ALA A 135 -4.83 12.88 -3.63
C ALA A 135 -4.09 11.53 -3.67
N VAL A 136 -4.20 10.72 -2.61
CA VAL A 136 -3.48 9.44 -2.47
C VAL A 136 -3.93 8.43 -3.54
N THR A 137 -5.24 8.24 -3.68
CA THR A 137 -5.76 7.11 -4.44
C THR A 137 -5.47 7.16 -5.94
N PRO A 138 -5.52 8.32 -6.63
CA PRO A 138 -5.13 8.38 -8.04
C PRO A 138 -3.62 8.18 -8.25
N LEU A 139 -2.77 8.61 -7.32
CA LEU A 139 -1.32 8.41 -7.39
C LEU A 139 -0.98 6.92 -7.22
N LEU A 140 -1.55 6.24 -6.22
CA LEU A 140 -1.36 4.79 -6.07
C LEU A 140 -1.94 3.99 -7.23
N ALA A 141 -3.13 4.35 -7.72
CA ALA A 141 -3.73 3.67 -8.88
C ALA A 141 -2.82 3.77 -10.11
N ALA A 142 -2.23 4.95 -10.35
CA ALA A 142 -1.26 5.15 -11.42
C ALA A 142 0.04 4.35 -11.18
N ALA A 143 0.51 4.25 -9.94
CA ALA A 143 1.72 3.53 -9.56
C ALA A 143 1.60 2.00 -9.72
N PHE A 144 0.47 1.41 -9.31
CA PHE A 144 0.17 0.00 -9.57
C PHE A 144 -0.09 -0.28 -11.07
N GLY A 145 -0.51 0.76 -11.81
CA GLY A 145 -0.79 0.68 -13.23
C GLY A 145 -2.06 -0.11 -13.55
N THR A 146 -2.27 -0.34 -14.83
CA THR A 146 -3.34 -1.23 -15.32
C THR A 146 -2.67 -2.46 -15.93
N GLY A 147 -2.95 -3.64 -15.39
CA GLY A 147 -2.60 -4.90 -16.03
C GLY A 147 -3.58 -5.24 -17.16
N PRO A 148 -3.22 -6.13 -18.09
CA PRO A 148 -4.20 -6.80 -18.94
C PRO A 148 -5.32 -7.41 -18.08
N ALA A 149 -6.57 -7.38 -18.56
CA ALA A 149 -7.74 -7.82 -17.80
C ALA A 149 -7.68 -9.30 -17.36
N ASP A 150 -6.82 -10.10 -18.00
CA ASP A 150 -6.59 -11.52 -17.77
C ASP A 150 -5.25 -11.83 -17.06
N ALA A 151 -4.46 -10.81 -16.71
CA ALA A 151 -3.10 -10.98 -16.20
C ALA A 151 -3.04 -11.30 -14.70
N GLY A 152 -3.86 -12.22 -14.17
CA GLY A 152 -3.72 -12.67 -12.77
C GLY A 152 -3.78 -11.57 -11.70
N TYR A 153 -3.13 -11.80 -10.56
CA TYR A 153 -3.18 -10.88 -9.42
C TYR A 153 -2.44 -9.56 -9.67
N ARG A 154 -3.05 -8.46 -9.21
CA ARG A 154 -2.46 -7.13 -9.12
C ARG A 154 -2.89 -6.46 -7.83
N PRO A 155 -2.01 -5.70 -7.16
CA PRO A 155 -2.40 -4.90 -6.02
C PRO A 155 -3.42 -3.86 -6.47
N THR A 156 -4.38 -3.60 -5.61
CA THR A 156 -5.35 -2.54 -5.82
C THR A 156 -5.15 -1.47 -4.76
N VAL A 157 -5.55 -0.24 -5.05
CA VAL A 157 -5.54 0.84 -4.04
C VAL A 157 -6.32 0.42 -2.79
N ARG A 158 -7.41 -0.33 -2.99
CA ARG A 158 -8.25 -0.87 -1.91
C ARG A 158 -7.50 -1.91 -1.06
N SER A 159 -6.81 -2.88 -1.67
CA SER A 159 -6.02 -3.86 -0.91
C SER A 159 -4.86 -3.20 -0.16
N TRP A 160 -4.21 -2.20 -0.77
CA TRP A 160 -3.19 -1.40 -0.12
C TRP A 160 -3.74 -0.60 1.08
N LEU A 161 -4.87 0.09 0.94
CA LEU A 161 -5.51 0.83 2.03
C LEU A 161 -5.77 -0.07 3.24
N TYR A 162 -6.16 -1.32 3.03
CA TYR A 162 -6.42 -2.23 4.14
C TYR A 162 -5.25 -2.53 5.06
N ARG A 163 -4.02 -2.30 4.59
CA ARG A 163 -2.80 -2.47 5.39
C ARG A 163 -2.33 -1.19 6.05
N CYS A 164 -2.59 -0.03 5.44
CA CYS A 164 -2.01 1.23 5.87
C CYS A 164 -3.03 2.24 6.43
N ASP A 165 -4.33 1.97 6.33
CA ASP A 165 -5.37 2.92 6.73
C ASP A 165 -5.60 2.92 8.25
N GLY A 166 -4.92 3.82 8.95
CA GLY A 166 -5.07 4.06 10.39
C GLY A 166 -6.21 5.03 10.74
N ARG A 167 -6.94 5.56 9.75
CA ARG A 167 -8.06 6.48 9.99
C ARG A 167 -9.17 5.78 10.78
N GLY A 168 -9.66 6.43 11.83
CA GLY A 168 -10.65 5.90 12.75
C GLY A 168 -10.13 4.79 13.67
N ARG A 169 -8.81 4.57 13.75
CA ARG A 169 -8.17 3.47 14.49
C ARG A 169 -7.19 3.95 15.57
N GLY A 170 -7.45 5.13 16.12
CA GLY A 170 -6.62 5.75 17.15
C GLY A 170 -5.24 6.23 16.69
N VAL A 171 -4.90 6.13 15.39
CA VAL A 171 -3.61 6.55 14.86
C VAL A 171 -3.54 8.06 14.75
N THR A 172 -2.54 8.66 15.42
CA THR A 172 -2.33 10.10 15.42
C THR A 172 -0.87 10.44 15.11
N TRP A 173 -0.68 11.24 14.06
CA TRP A 173 0.60 11.85 13.72
C TRP A 173 0.77 13.19 14.44
N ARG A 174 1.89 13.39 15.13
CA ARG A 174 2.21 14.64 15.84
C ARG A 174 3.66 15.04 15.67
N ARG A 175 3.94 16.35 15.72
CA ARG A 175 5.31 16.85 15.79
C ARG A 175 5.79 16.86 17.24
N ASP A 176 7.01 16.37 17.46
CA ASP A 176 7.72 16.53 18.73
C ASP A 176 8.39 17.91 18.83
N ASP A 177 9.06 18.17 19.97
CA ASP A 177 9.76 19.44 20.23
C ASP A 177 10.94 19.69 19.28
N ALA A 178 11.50 18.64 18.68
CA ALA A 178 12.54 18.73 17.65
C ALA A 178 11.97 18.90 16.23
N GLY A 179 10.64 19.00 16.11
CA GLY A 179 9.91 19.17 14.85
C GLY A 179 9.78 17.87 14.04
N ASN A 180 10.13 16.72 14.60
CA ASN A 180 10.01 15.43 13.95
C ASN A 180 8.57 14.93 14.02
N TRP A 181 8.10 14.30 12.95
CA TRP A 181 6.84 13.57 12.99
C TRP A 181 6.99 12.25 13.74
N THR A 182 6.09 12.04 14.69
CA THR A 182 5.98 10.83 15.49
C THR A 182 4.54 10.31 15.39
N VAL A 183 4.36 9.01 15.54
CA VAL A 183 3.04 8.37 15.53
C VAL A 183 2.76 7.73 16.89
N GLU A 184 1.53 7.92 17.34
CA GLU A 184 0.96 7.20 18.47
C GLU A 184 -0.32 6.49 18.03
N GLN A 185 -0.68 5.44 18.76
CA GLN A 185 -1.94 4.76 18.59
C GLN A 185 -2.65 4.59 19.93
N ASP A 186 -3.92 4.97 19.99
CA ASP A 186 -4.80 4.61 21.10
C ASP A 186 -5.23 3.14 20.96
N GLU A 187 -4.76 2.28 21.85
CA GLU A 187 -5.03 0.84 21.84
C GLU A 187 -6.52 0.52 22.00
N ASP A 188 -7.28 1.37 22.72
CA ASP A 188 -8.73 1.17 22.91
C ASP A 188 -9.50 1.40 21.59
N GLN A 189 -8.93 2.17 20.66
CA GLN A 189 -9.52 2.48 19.36
C GLN A 189 -8.91 1.68 18.20
N ALA A 190 -7.80 0.98 18.43
CA ALA A 190 -7.09 0.22 17.42
C ALA A 190 -7.93 -0.92 16.82
N GLY A 191 -8.78 -1.55 17.64
CA GLY A 191 -9.64 -2.64 17.22
C GLY A 191 -8.85 -3.84 16.70
N ASP A 192 -8.99 -4.15 15.41
CA ASP A 192 -8.28 -5.25 14.74
C ASP A 192 -6.98 -4.83 14.04
N PHE A 193 -6.55 -3.59 14.27
CA PHE A 193 -5.41 -2.95 13.62
C PHE A 193 -4.47 -2.40 14.68
N MET A 194 -3.54 -3.22 15.15
CA MET A 194 -2.51 -2.80 16.10
C MET A 194 -1.20 -2.54 15.36
N LEU A 195 -0.61 -1.38 15.60
CA LEU A 195 0.75 -1.09 15.15
C LEU A 195 1.74 -1.84 16.03
N TYR A 196 2.60 -2.64 15.41
CA TYR A 196 3.60 -3.39 16.15
C TYR A 196 4.73 -2.46 16.66
N SER A 197 5.11 -1.46 15.86
CA SER A 197 6.10 -0.46 16.21
C SER A 197 5.60 0.95 15.92
N LEU A 198 6.19 1.93 16.62
CA LEU A 198 5.87 3.34 16.46
C LEU A 198 7.13 4.13 16.12
N ARG A 199 7.00 5.10 15.22
CA ARG A 199 8.02 6.15 15.02
C ARG A 199 7.89 7.15 16.16
N GLY A 200 8.78 7.06 17.14
CA GLY A 200 8.75 7.91 18.33
C GLY A 200 10.15 8.17 18.92
N PRO A 201 10.28 9.07 19.90
CA PRO A 201 11.59 9.49 20.43
C PRO A 201 12.43 8.37 21.07
N ARG A 202 11.78 7.25 21.43
CA ARG A 202 12.44 6.05 21.99
C ARG A 202 12.65 4.93 20.97
N SER A 203 12.25 5.14 19.72
CA SER A 203 12.45 4.19 18.63
C SER A 203 13.86 4.32 18.05
N GLU A 204 14.29 3.30 17.31
CA GLU A 204 15.57 3.28 16.59
C GLU A 204 15.53 4.11 15.29
N PHE A 205 14.43 4.83 15.03
CA PHE A 205 14.24 5.59 13.81
C PHE A 205 15.29 6.72 13.67
N PRO A 206 16.02 6.79 12.54
CA PRO A 206 17.12 7.73 12.35
C PRO A 206 16.59 9.12 11.96
N PHE A 207 15.98 9.84 12.90
CA PHE A 207 15.33 11.13 12.67
C PHE A 207 16.20 12.19 11.98
N ASP A 208 17.48 12.27 12.35
CA ASP A 208 18.39 13.27 11.77
C ASP A 208 18.66 12.97 10.29
N ALA A 209 19.04 11.73 9.95
CA ALA A 209 19.24 11.30 8.58
C ALA A 209 17.96 11.42 7.73
N TRP A 210 16.80 11.07 8.32
CA TRP A 210 15.52 11.19 7.65
C TRP A 210 15.16 12.65 7.32
N ARG A 211 15.36 13.56 8.27
CA ARG A 211 15.11 15.00 8.07
C ARG A 211 16.03 15.57 6.98
N GLU A 212 17.30 15.19 6.98
CA GLU A 212 18.25 15.61 5.94
C GLU A 212 17.86 15.09 4.55
N LEU A 213 17.40 13.83 4.46
CA LEU A 213 16.86 13.27 3.22
C LEU A 213 15.62 14.03 2.73
N LEU A 214 14.67 14.36 3.60
CA LEU A 214 13.48 15.13 3.21
C LEU A 214 13.83 16.56 2.75
N VAL A 215 14.81 17.20 3.39
CA VAL A 215 15.33 18.50 2.96
C VAL A 215 15.98 18.38 1.58
N ALA A 216 16.76 17.33 1.33
CA ALA A 216 17.37 17.06 0.03
C ALA A 216 16.30 16.83 -1.05
N ALA A 217 15.29 16.01 -0.76
CA ALA A 217 14.15 15.75 -1.66
C ALA A 217 13.42 17.05 -2.03
N GLY A 218 13.11 17.88 -1.03
CA GLY A 218 12.46 19.17 -1.22
C GLY A 218 13.27 20.12 -2.12
N ARG A 219 14.59 20.18 -1.94
CA ARG A 219 15.48 20.96 -2.82
C ARG A 219 15.47 20.43 -4.25
N THR A 220 15.60 19.13 -4.43
CA THR A 220 15.57 18.50 -5.76
C THR A 220 14.28 18.81 -6.52
N VAL A 221 13.13 18.76 -5.85
CA VAL A 221 11.84 19.14 -6.47
C VAL A 221 11.76 20.65 -6.72
N ALA A 222 12.17 21.49 -5.77
CA ALA A 222 12.12 22.94 -5.90
C ALA A 222 13.00 23.47 -7.05
N ASP A 223 14.16 22.85 -7.27
CA ASP A 223 15.14 23.23 -8.29
C ASP A 223 14.77 22.72 -9.70
N ALA A 224 13.76 21.86 -9.81
CA ALA A 224 13.35 21.28 -11.10
C ALA A 224 12.86 22.34 -12.10
N VAL A 225 12.37 23.48 -11.63
CA VAL A 225 11.88 24.57 -12.48
C VAL A 225 12.30 25.92 -11.90
N PRO A 226 13.19 26.67 -12.56
CA PRO A 226 13.61 27.99 -12.08
C PRO A 226 12.43 28.97 -11.99
N GLY A 227 12.40 29.81 -10.95
CA GLY A 227 11.35 30.82 -10.72
C GLY A 227 10.98 31.66 -11.96
N PRO A 228 11.93 32.26 -12.69
CA PRO A 228 11.63 33.06 -13.89
C PRO A 228 10.91 32.26 -14.99
N ALA A 229 11.22 30.97 -15.13
CA ALA A 229 10.56 30.12 -16.10
C ALA A 229 9.10 29.83 -15.69
N ARG A 230 8.82 29.70 -14.39
CA ARG A 230 7.45 29.50 -13.86
C ARG A 230 6.54 30.68 -14.20
N GLU A 231 7.05 31.90 -14.11
CA GLU A 231 6.27 33.12 -14.37
C GLU A 231 5.76 33.19 -15.82
N THR A 232 6.47 32.59 -16.78
CA THR A 232 6.08 32.58 -18.20
C THR A 232 4.79 31.78 -18.47
N LEU A 233 4.36 30.93 -17.54
CA LEU A 233 3.22 30.06 -17.70
C LEU A 233 1.87 30.75 -17.50
N GLY A 234 1.85 31.89 -16.82
CA GLY A 234 0.62 32.61 -16.50
C GLY A 234 -0.42 31.71 -15.81
N ASP A 235 -1.64 31.70 -16.35
CA ASP A 235 -2.78 30.93 -15.82
C ASP A 235 -2.92 29.51 -16.42
N LEU A 236 -2.03 29.12 -17.36
CA LEU A 236 -2.13 27.84 -18.06
C LEU A 236 -2.24 26.63 -17.12
N PRO A 237 -1.41 26.48 -16.06
CA PRO A 237 -1.53 25.37 -15.12
C PRO A 237 -2.88 25.34 -14.40
N ALA A 238 -3.39 26.49 -13.99
CA ALA A 238 -4.65 26.59 -13.27
C ALA A 238 -5.82 26.17 -14.16
N ARG A 239 -5.83 26.63 -15.42
CA ARG A 239 -6.83 26.28 -16.43
C ARG A 239 -6.76 24.81 -16.82
N ALA A 240 -5.56 24.27 -17.04
CA ALA A 240 -5.37 22.85 -17.36
C ALA A 240 -6.06 21.94 -16.33
N VAL A 241 -5.93 22.25 -15.04
CA VAL A 241 -6.55 21.46 -13.97
C VAL A 241 -8.05 21.76 -13.81
N ALA A 242 -8.47 23.03 -13.93
CA ALA A 242 -9.89 23.39 -13.82
C ALA A 242 -10.73 22.77 -14.94
N ASP A 243 -10.20 22.78 -16.17
CA ASP A 243 -10.84 22.26 -17.37
C ASP A 243 -10.55 20.77 -17.59
N ARG A 244 -9.67 20.18 -16.77
CA ARG A 244 -9.16 18.80 -16.90
C ARG A 244 -8.62 18.51 -18.31
N ASP A 245 -7.89 19.47 -18.85
CA ASP A 245 -7.43 19.49 -20.23
C ASP A 245 -5.92 19.21 -20.34
N LEU A 246 -5.58 18.02 -20.85
CA LEU A 246 -4.19 17.62 -21.10
C LEU A 246 -3.55 18.41 -22.25
N GLY A 247 -4.33 18.95 -23.18
CA GLY A 247 -3.86 19.83 -24.24
C GLY A 247 -3.34 21.18 -23.71
N LEU A 248 -4.01 21.73 -22.69
CA LEU A 248 -3.51 22.91 -21.95
C LEU A 248 -2.24 22.59 -21.16
N ALA A 249 -2.13 21.40 -20.56
CA ALA A 249 -0.89 20.95 -19.93
C ALA A 249 0.27 20.83 -20.95
N ALA A 250 0.00 20.29 -22.13
CA ALA A 250 0.99 20.24 -23.22
C ALA A 250 1.39 21.62 -23.73
N LEU A 251 0.46 22.57 -23.75
CA LEU A 251 0.79 23.96 -24.03
C LEU A 251 1.71 24.55 -22.96
N ALA A 252 1.44 24.31 -21.67
CA ALA A 252 2.31 24.74 -20.58
C ALA A 252 3.73 24.15 -20.72
N GLY A 253 3.86 22.87 -21.09
CA GLY A 253 5.17 22.25 -21.35
C GLY A 253 5.94 22.93 -22.49
N ARG A 254 5.27 23.24 -23.61
CA ARG A 254 5.89 23.97 -24.73
C ARG A 254 6.29 25.39 -24.35
N THR A 255 5.46 26.10 -23.59
CA THR A 255 5.76 27.44 -23.09
C THR A 255 7.00 27.42 -22.18
N LEU A 256 7.09 26.43 -21.28
CA LEU A 256 8.22 26.27 -20.38
C LEU A 256 9.52 25.97 -21.14
N ALA A 257 9.46 25.06 -22.13
CA ALA A 257 10.58 24.74 -22.99
C ALA A 257 11.07 25.95 -23.80
N ALA A 258 10.15 26.76 -24.34
CA ALA A 258 10.48 27.97 -25.09
C ALA A 258 11.16 29.05 -24.21
N ALA A 259 10.86 29.08 -22.91
CA ALA A 259 11.53 29.93 -21.94
C ALA A 259 12.93 29.41 -21.54
N GLY A 260 13.38 28.27 -22.10
CA GLY A 260 14.67 27.66 -21.76
C GLY A 260 14.72 27.10 -20.33
N GLY A 261 13.56 26.86 -19.72
CA GLY A 261 13.47 26.40 -18.34
C GLY A 261 12.89 24.99 -18.20
N GLY A 262 13.16 24.36 -17.06
CA GLY A 262 12.53 23.10 -16.65
C GLY A 262 13.42 21.87 -16.82
N HIS A 263 13.32 20.98 -15.84
CA HIS A 263 13.98 19.67 -15.84
C HIS A 263 13.45 18.79 -17.00
N PRO A 264 14.27 17.96 -17.67
CA PRO A 264 13.82 17.11 -18.78
C PRO A 264 12.60 16.24 -18.47
N VAL A 265 12.49 15.72 -17.25
CA VAL A 265 11.33 14.92 -16.80
C VAL A 265 10.05 15.76 -16.74
N VAL A 266 10.14 17.00 -16.24
CA VAL A 266 9.02 17.96 -16.21
C VAL A 266 8.58 18.31 -17.63
N LEU A 267 9.54 18.63 -18.49
CA LEU A 267 9.26 18.99 -19.88
C LEU A 267 8.61 17.84 -20.65
N ARG A 268 9.14 16.61 -20.50
CA ARG A 268 8.58 15.42 -21.14
C ARG A 268 7.17 15.12 -20.64
N GLY A 269 6.96 15.12 -19.33
CA GLY A 269 5.65 14.77 -18.76
C GLY A 269 4.55 15.79 -19.07
N LEU A 270 4.91 17.05 -19.35
CA LEU A 270 3.96 18.03 -19.89
C LEU A 270 3.80 17.92 -21.41
N ALA A 271 4.88 17.77 -22.17
CA ALA A 271 4.83 17.76 -23.64
C ALA A 271 4.07 16.56 -24.21
N GLU A 272 4.19 15.39 -23.57
CA GLU A 272 3.54 14.14 -23.95
C GLU A 272 2.72 13.60 -22.76
N PRO A 273 1.62 14.26 -22.39
CA PRO A 273 0.88 13.91 -21.19
C PRO A 273 0.10 12.61 -21.38
N VAL A 274 0.62 11.51 -20.84
CA VAL A 274 0.01 10.17 -20.95
C VAL A 274 -0.98 9.84 -19.84
N HIS A 275 -0.84 10.47 -18.66
CA HIS A 275 -1.68 10.18 -17.51
C HIS A 275 -1.95 11.43 -16.66
N PRO A 276 -3.21 11.72 -16.26
CA PRO A 276 -3.51 12.94 -15.51
C PRO A 276 -2.79 13.05 -14.16
N ALA A 277 -2.55 11.95 -13.46
CA ALA A 277 -1.80 11.97 -12.20
C ALA A 277 -0.35 12.44 -12.40
N VAL A 278 0.29 12.04 -13.51
CA VAL A 278 1.64 12.51 -13.89
C VAL A 278 1.61 14.01 -14.15
N VAL A 279 0.62 14.48 -14.92
CA VAL A 279 0.46 15.91 -15.20
C VAL A 279 0.24 16.71 -13.92
N CYS A 280 -0.61 16.24 -13.00
CA CYS A 280 -0.94 16.98 -11.78
C CYS A 280 0.28 17.21 -10.87
N TRP A 281 1.09 16.18 -10.58
CA TRP A 281 2.26 16.39 -9.73
C TRP A 281 3.33 17.27 -10.40
N ILE A 282 3.46 17.19 -11.73
CA ILE A 282 4.35 18.07 -12.48
C ILE A 282 3.85 19.52 -12.40
N LEU A 283 2.55 19.74 -12.60
CA LEU A 283 1.96 21.08 -12.45
C LEU A 283 2.10 21.59 -11.01
N GLU A 284 2.02 20.75 -9.99
CA GLU A 284 2.32 21.13 -8.59
C GLU A 284 3.76 21.60 -8.45
N THR A 285 4.71 20.85 -9.01
CA THR A 285 6.15 21.18 -9.00
C THR A 285 6.44 22.50 -9.72
N VAL A 286 5.78 22.72 -10.85
CA VAL A 286 5.93 23.90 -11.69
C VAL A 286 5.30 25.14 -11.05
N THR A 287 4.16 24.99 -10.37
CA THR A 287 3.41 26.12 -9.78
C THR A 287 3.79 26.41 -8.33
N GLY A 288 4.47 25.48 -7.65
CA GLY A 288 4.67 25.53 -6.20
C GLY A 288 3.38 25.27 -5.41
N ALA A 289 2.36 24.69 -6.04
CA ALA A 289 1.14 24.28 -5.34
C ALA A 289 1.45 23.20 -4.29
N ALA A 290 0.64 23.14 -3.23
CA ALA A 290 0.77 22.12 -2.21
C ALA A 290 0.68 20.72 -2.82
N GLN A 291 1.49 19.82 -2.28
CA GLN A 291 1.57 18.43 -2.72
C GLN A 291 0.19 17.75 -2.67
N GLY A 292 -0.23 17.14 -3.78
CA GLY A 292 -1.50 16.43 -3.92
C GLY A 292 -2.72 17.33 -4.17
N ALA A 293 -2.61 18.65 -4.04
CA ALA A 293 -3.75 19.55 -4.17
C ALA A 293 -4.33 19.59 -5.61
N LEU A 294 -3.48 19.53 -6.63
CA LEU A 294 -3.94 19.50 -8.02
C LEU A 294 -4.45 18.11 -8.41
N VAL A 295 -3.88 17.05 -7.83
CA VAL A 295 -4.39 15.68 -7.98
C VAL A 295 -5.81 15.58 -7.44
N ALA A 296 -6.04 15.96 -6.18
CA ALA A 296 -7.36 15.94 -5.55
C ALA A 296 -8.39 16.76 -6.35
N ARG A 297 -7.99 17.93 -6.85
CA ARG A 297 -8.85 18.77 -7.68
C ARG A 297 -9.19 18.14 -9.03
N TRP A 298 -8.21 17.52 -9.69
CA TRP A 298 -8.42 16.88 -11.00
C TRP A 298 -9.34 15.67 -10.91
N PHE A 299 -9.10 14.78 -9.95
CA PHE A 299 -9.85 13.52 -9.84
C PHE A 299 -11.15 13.68 -9.04
N GLY A 300 -11.21 14.65 -8.13
CA GLY A 300 -12.34 14.85 -7.23
C GLY A 300 -12.40 13.78 -6.13
N PRO A 301 -13.55 13.69 -5.42
CA PRO A 301 -13.73 12.76 -4.31
C PRO A 301 -13.43 11.30 -4.67
N SER A 302 -12.52 10.68 -3.93
CA SER A 302 -12.22 9.26 -4.08
C SER A 302 -13.41 8.41 -3.65
N ALA A 303 -13.73 7.39 -4.43
CA ALA A 303 -14.72 6.37 -4.05
C ALA A 303 -14.30 5.60 -2.77
N LEU A 304 -13.01 5.65 -2.41
CA LEU A 304 -12.47 4.99 -1.22
C LEU A 304 -12.40 5.90 0.01
N ARG A 305 -12.81 7.17 -0.11
CA ARG A 305 -12.79 8.14 1.01
C ARG A 305 -13.52 7.60 2.25
N GLY A 306 -14.69 7.01 2.03
CA GLY A 306 -15.53 6.39 3.07
C GLY A 306 -15.44 4.87 3.11
N ALA A 307 -14.41 4.27 2.47
CA ALA A 307 -14.26 2.82 2.45
C ALA A 307 -14.15 2.27 3.88
N ARG A 308 -14.80 1.13 4.13
CA ARG A 308 -14.77 0.47 5.44
C ARG A 308 -14.37 -0.98 5.27
N ARG A 309 -13.53 -1.46 6.18
CA ARG A 309 -13.21 -2.88 6.34
C ARG A 309 -13.77 -3.37 7.65
N TYR A 310 -14.48 -4.49 7.59
CA TYR A 310 -14.98 -5.22 8.74
C TYR A 310 -14.28 -6.57 8.77
N ARG A 311 -13.50 -6.86 9.82
CA ARG A 311 -12.91 -8.18 10.03
C ARG A 311 -13.82 -9.03 10.90
N LEU A 312 -14.14 -10.21 10.39
CA LEU A 312 -14.96 -11.22 11.03
C LEU A 312 -14.10 -12.46 11.25
N SER A 313 -14.39 -13.20 12.32
CA SER A 313 -13.79 -14.49 12.60
C SER A 313 -14.86 -15.57 12.59
N LEU A 314 -14.52 -16.70 12.00
CA LEU A 314 -15.36 -17.88 11.95
C LEU A 314 -14.57 -19.06 12.53
N HIS A 315 -15.16 -19.72 13.52
CA HIS A 315 -14.63 -20.99 14.01
C HIS A 315 -15.42 -22.13 13.40
N LEU A 316 -14.79 -22.88 12.49
CA LEU A 316 -15.39 -23.94 11.71
C LEU A 316 -15.05 -25.30 12.32
N GLU A 317 -16.04 -25.97 12.91
CA GLU A 317 -15.87 -27.34 13.40
C GLU A 317 -15.77 -28.32 12.23
N ILE A 318 -14.69 -29.11 12.23
CA ILE A 318 -14.39 -30.10 11.19
C ILE A 318 -14.21 -31.52 11.74
N GLY A 319 -14.19 -31.66 13.06
CA GLY A 319 -14.06 -32.96 13.73
C GLY A 319 -15.19 -33.92 13.35
N GLY A 320 -14.84 -35.19 13.12
CA GLY A 320 -15.79 -36.24 12.75
C GLY A 320 -16.20 -36.25 11.28
N ARG A 321 -15.70 -35.30 10.46
CA ARG A 321 -15.87 -35.36 8.99
C ARG A 321 -14.92 -36.40 8.38
N PRO A 322 -15.29 -37.04 7.25
CA PRO A 322 -14.42 -38.00 6.56
C PRO A 322 -13.10 -37.39 6.06
N ASP A 323 -13.15 -36.12 5.63
CA ASP A 323 -11.99 -35.33 5.23
C ASP A 323 -12.07 -33.92 5.86
N PRO A 324 -11.58 -33.75 7.11
CA PRO A 324 -11.67 -32.49 7.82
C PRO A 324 -10.89 -31.35 7.13
N ARG A 325 -9.70 -31.65 6.59
CA ARG A 325 -8.84 -30.65 5.94
C ARG A 325 -9.41 -30.22 4.60
N GLY A 326 -9.75 -31.17 3.72
CA GLY A 326 -10.33 -30.85 2.42
C GLY A 326 -11.68 -30.14 2.54
N TYR A 327 -12.47 -30.45 3.59
CA TYR A 327 -13.68 -29.68 3.91
C TYR A 327 -13.36 -28.22 4.25
N ALA A 328 -12.42 -27.96 5.18
CA ALA A 328 -12.04 -26.60 5.55
C ALA A 328 -11.53 -25.80 4.33
N THR A 329 -10.60 -26.37 3.56
CA THR A 329 -10.05 -25.75 2.34
C THR A 329 -11.16 -25.41 1.34
N THR A 330 -12.10 -26.33 1.12
CA THR A 330 -13.21 -26.10 0.18
C THR A 330 -14.12 -24.96 0.65
N VAL A 331 -14.49 -24.94 1.94
CA VAL A 331 -15.33 -23.87 2.51
C VAL A 331 -14.65 -22.52 2.41
N THR A 332 -13.37 -22.43 2.80
CA THR A 332 -12.59 -21.19 2.73
C THR A 332 -12.52 -20.66 1.30
N ARG A 333 -12.16 -21.51 0.33
CA ARG A 333 -12.07 -21.14 -1.08
C ARG A 333 -13.40 -20.67 -1.65
N ASP A 334 -14.50 -21.36 -1.33
CA ASP A 334 -15.82 -21.01 -1.86
C ASP A 334 -16.37 -19.72 -1.20
N LEU A 335 -16.03 -19.45 0.07
CA LEU A 335 -16.29 -18.17 0.73
C LEU A 335 -15.51 -17.03 0.09
N ASP A 336 -14.21 -17.21 -0.08
CA ASP A 336 -13.32 -16.23 -0.67
C ASP A 336 -13.77 -15.86 -2.09
N ARG A 337 -13.99 -16.88 -2.94
CA ARG A 337 -14.52 -16.70 -4.29
C ARG A 337 -15.84 -15.93 -4.27
N ALA A 338 -16.79 -16.33 -3.43
CA ALA A 338 -18.09 -15.66 -3.37
C ALA A 338 -17.97 -14.17 -3.00
N LEU A 339 -17.14 -13.84 -2.01
CA LEU A 339 -16.89 -12.46 -1.58
C LEU A 339 -16.18 -11.65 -2.66
N ARG A 340 -15.14 -12.21 -3.30
CA ARG A 340 -14.38 -11.56 -4.37
C ARG A 340 -15.20 -11.33 -5.62
N ASP A 341 -16.00 -12.30 -6.06
CA ASP A 341 -16.87 -12.21 -7.24
C ASP A 341 -17.88 -11.05 -7.14
N ARG A 342 -18.23 -10.65 -5.92
CA ARG A 342 -19.13 -9.50 -5.66
C ARG A 342 -18.40 -8.23 -5.23
N GLY A 343 -17.07 -8.25 -5.15
CA GLY A 343 -16.28 -7.14 -4.63
C GLY A 343 -16.58 -6.81 -3.16
N LEU A 344 -17.11 -7.77 -2.40
CA LEU A 344 -17.57 -7.58 -1.02
C LEU A 344 -16.53 -7.98 0.03
N GLY A 345 -15.42 -8.62 -0.34
CA GLY A 345 -14.48 -9.11 0.67
C GLY A 345 -13.49 -10.16 0.18
N HIS A 346 -12.85 -10.81 1.14
CA HIS A 346 -12.08 -12.05 0.98
C HIS A 346 -12.19 -12.90 2.25
N ALA A 347 -11.84 -14.17 2.15
CA ALA A 347 -11.78 -15.09 3.29
C ALA A 347 -10.52 -15.95 3.23
N ARG A 348 -9.90 -16.20 4.38
CA ARG A 348 -8.72 -17.06 4.48
C ARG A 348 -8.73 -17.90 5.74
N GLN A 349 -7.94 -18.96 5.76
CA GLN A 349 -7.67 -19.71 6.97
C GLN A 349 -6.64 -18.96 7.81
N SER A 350 -6.84 -18.86 9.13
CA SER A 350 -5.94 -18.12 10.03
C SER A 350 -5.39 -18.97 11.18
N GLY A 351 -5.84 -20.22 11.31
CA GLY A 351 -5.29 -21.13 12.30
C GLY A 351 -6.12 -22.39 12.46
N SER A 352 -5.66 -23.27 13.36
CA SER A 352 -6.37 -24.51 13.65
C SER A 352 -6.34 -24.84 15.14
N SER A 353 -7.38 -25.52 15.61
CA SER A 353 -7.48 -26.01 16.98
C SER A 353 -7.33 -27.52 17.00
N MET A 354 -6.41 -28.01 17.83
CA MET A 354 -6.12 -29.43 17.99
C MET A 354 -6.73 -29.97 19.27
N ARG A 355 -7.18 -31.22 19.26
CA ARG A 355 -7.65 -31.95 20.44
C ARG A 355 -7.00 -33.33 20.46
N ARG A 356 -6.74 -33.87 21.65
CA ARG A 356 -6.33 -35.28 21.77
C ARG A 356 -7.49 -36.21 21.43
N ASP A 357 -7.23 -37.24 20.64
CA ASP A 357 -8.16 -38.32 20.37
C ASP A 357 -8.01 -39.46 21.39
N ALA A 358 -8.78 -40.55 21.20
CA ALA A 358 -8.76 -41.71 22.09
C ALA A 358 -7.43 -42.50 22.07
N SER A 359 -6.61 -42.33 21.03
CA SER A 359 -5.26 -42.91 20.94
C SER A 359 -4.18 -42.02 21.57
N GLY A 360 -4.56 -40.82 22.03
CA GLY A 360 -3.63 -39.81 22.55
C GLY A 360 -2.94 -38.98 21.47
N GLY A 361 -3.26 -39.19 20.18
CA GLY A 361 -2.80 -38.36 19.08
C GLY A 361 -3.53 -37.02 19.04
N TYR A 362 -2.87 -35.98 18.52
CA TYR A 362 -3.52 -34.70 18.27
C TYR A 362 -4.19 -34.70 16.91
N VAL A 363 -5.49 -34.39 16.87
CA VAL A 363 -6.25 -34.22 15.64
C VAL A 363 -6.80 -32.81 15.58
N THR A 364 -6.76 -32.21 14.38
CA THR A 364 -7.43 -30.94 14.13
C THR A 364 -8.94 -31.16 14.20
N HIS A 365 -9.61 -30.46 15.11
CA HIS A 365 -11.06 -30.59 15.30
C HIS A 365 -11.82 -29.35 14.85
N ALA A 366 -11.13 -28.21 14.72
CA ALA A 366 -11.69 -26.99 14.18
C ALA A 366 -10.62 -26.13 13.49
N VAL A 367 -11.07 -25.27 12.59
CA VAL A 367 -10.25 -24.33 11.84
C VAL A 367 -10.81 -22.92 12.05
N SER A 368 -9.92 -21.95 12.22
CA SER A 368 -10.28 -20.54 12.28
C SER A 368 -10.15 -19.91 10.90
N LEU A 369 -11.15 -19.15 10.49
CA LEU A 369 -11.12 -18.37 9.26
C LEU A 369 -11.20 -16.88 9.61
N ASP A 370 -10.36 -16.09 8.95
CA ASP A 370 -10.43 -14.64 8.92
C ASP A 370 -11.20 -14.21 7.67
N ILE A 371 -12.25 -13.42 7.85
CA ILE A 371 -13.10 -12.94 6.77
C ILE A 371 -13.08 -11.41 6.79
N ALA A 372 -12.68 -10.78 5.70
CA ALA A 372 -12.79 -9.33 5.53
C ALA A 372 -14.02 -9.02 4.68
N VAL A 373 -14.89 -8.14 5.18
CA VAL A 373 -16.04 -7.60 4.44
C VAL A 373 -15.83 -6.12 4.18
N PHE A 374 -16.15 -5.66 2.98
CA PHE A 374 -15.93 -4.30 2.51
C PHE A 374 -17.23 -3.54 2.37
N ASP A 375 -17.26 -2.33 2.93
CA ASP A 375 -18.30 -1.30 2.81
C ASP A 375 -19.70 -1.69 3.33
N ASP A 376 -20.26 -2.81 2.86
CA ASP A 376 -21.58 -3.33 3.18
C ASP A 376 -21.48 -4.60 4.04
N LEU A 377 -21.40 -4.40 5.36
CA LEU A 377 -21.35 -5.49 6.34
C LEU A 377 -22.58 -6.41 6.24
N ALA A 378 -23.77 -5.87 5.95
CA ALA A 378 -24.99 -6.66 5.88
C ALA A 378 -24.98 -7.59 4.66
N ALA A 379 -24.63 -7.07 3.47
CA ALA A 379 -24.52 -7.89 2.27
C ALA A 379 -23.41 -8.96 2.39
N GLY A 380 -22.26 -8.59 2.96
CA GLY A 380 -21.16 -9.54 3.15
C GLY A 380 -21.50 -10.64 4.16
N THR A 381 -22.12 -10.31 5.29
CA THR A 381 -22.52 -11.32 6.30
C THR A 381 -23.61 -12.26 5.78
N GLU A 382 -24.57 -11.76 5.00
CA GLU A 382 -25.58 -12.61 4.37
C GLU A 382 -24.97 -13.54 3.31
N LEU A 383 -23.99 -13.06 2.55
CA LEU A 383 -23.26 -13.89 1.59
C LEU A 383 -22.44 -14.99 2.28
N VAL A 384 -21.73 -14.66 3.36
CA VAL A 384 -21.02 -15.64 4.19
C VAL A 384 -21.98 -16.69 4.71
N ARG A 385 -23.13 -16.28 5.25
CA ARG A 385 -24.19 -17.19 5.71
C ARG A 385 -24.68 -18.11 4.61
N HIS A 386 -25.04 -17.56 3.46
CA HIS A 386 -25.54 -18.32 2.33
C HIS A 386 -24.52 -19.36 1.85
N THR A 387 -23.25 -18.97 1.74
CA THR A 387 -22.18 -19.89 1.36
C THR A 387 -21.99 -20.98 2.40
N LEU A 388 -21.92 -20.65 3.69
CA LEU A 388 -21.76 -21.64 4.74
C LEU A 388 -22.90 -22.66 4.76
N LEU A 389 -24.14 -22.24 4.59
CA LEU A 389 -25.31 -23.14 4.55
C LEU A 389 -25.23 -24.19 3.43
N ARG A 390 -24.54 -23.92 2.31
CA ARG A 390 -24.31 -24.89 1.23
C ARG A 390 -23.34 -26.02 1.62
N HIS A 391 -22.52 -25.79 2.65
CA HIS A 391 -21.53 -26.75 3.15
C HIS A 391 -21.99 -27.52 4.40
N ASP A 392 -23.24 -27.32 4.84
CA ASP A 392 -23.82 -27.97 6.02
C ASP A 392 -22.94 -27.77 7.29
N PRO A 393 -22.84 -26.54 7.80
CA PRO A 393 -21.95 -26.23 8.91
C PRO A 393 -22.49 -26.86 10.20
N ALA A 394 -21.60 -27.15 11.16
CA ALA A 394 -21.99 -27.73 12.43
C ALA A 394 -23.00 -26.83 13.17
N PRO A 395 -23.96 -27.40 13.92
CA PRO A 395 -24.83 -26.62 14.80
C PRO A 395 -24.02 -25.74 15.74
N GLY A 396 -24.37 -24.46 15.88
CA GLY A 396 -23.59 -23.52 16.70
C GLY A 396 -22.37 -22.91 16.02
N THR A 397 -22.19 -23.09 14.70
CA THR A 397 -21.22 -22.29 13.94
C THR A 397 -21.61 -20.81 14.01
N VAL A 398 -20.73 -19.98 14.57
CA VAL A 398 -20.96 -18.54 14.78
C VAL A 398 -19.94 -17.72 14.00
N LEU A 399 -20.45 -16.73 13.27
CA LEU A 399 -19.65 -15.64 12.71
C LEU A 399 -19.55 -14.51 13.74
N ARG A 400 -18.34 -14.13 14.14
CA ARG A 400 -18.07 -13.07 15.12
C ARG A 400 -17.37 -11.92 14.46
N ARG A 401 -17.49 -10.72 15.01
CA ARG A 401 -16.65 -9.58 14.63
C ARG A 401 -15.34 -9.67 15.41
N HIS A 402 -14.21 -9.47 14.75
CA HIS A 402 -12.91 -9.48 15.41
C HIS A 402 -12.88 -8.45 16.54
N GLY A 403 -12.34 -8.81 17.71
CA GLY A 403 -12.34 -7.96 18.90
C GLY A 403 -13.66 -7.88 19.69
N HIS A 404 -14.73 -8.55 19.25
CA HIS A 404 -16.02 -8.58 19.95
C HIS A 404 -16.44 -10.01 20.34
N THR A 405 -17.09 -10.13 21.50
CA THR A 405 -17.64 -11.40 21.98
C THR A 405 -18.98 -11.75 21.34
N ASP A 406 -19.67 -10.76 20.78
CA ASP A 406 -21.04 -10.91 20.28
C ASP A 406 -21.07 -11.57 18.90
N ALA A 407 -21.99 -12.50 18.73
CA ALA A 407 -22.29 -13.13 17.45
C ALA A 407 -22.87 -12.10 16.48
N VAL A 408 -22.32 -12.02 15.27
CA VAL A 408 -22.87 -11.18 14.20
C VAL A 408 -24.01 -11.92 13.50
N VAL A 409 -23.86 -13.23 13.29
CA VAL A 409 -24.88 -14.10 12.69
C VAL A 409 -24.82 -15.50 13.32
N ALA A 410 -25.97 -15.98 13.82
CA ALA A 410 -26.18 -17.40 14.11
C ALA A 410 -26.65 -18.11 12.83
N LEU A 411 -25.94 -19.14 12.39
CA LEU A 411 -26.18 -19.77 11.09
C LEU A 411 -27.26 -20.85 11.14
N ARG A 412 -27.49 -21.45 12.32
CA ARG A 412 -28.54 -22.43 12.63
C ARG A 412 -28.95 -22.37 14.09
#